data_AF-A0A8J7Q8N1-F1
#
_entry.id   AF-A0A8J7Q8N1-F1
#
_cell.length_a   1.000
_cell.length_b   1.000
_cell.length_c   1.000
_cell.angle_alpha   90.00
_cell.angle_beta   90.00
_cell.angle_gamma   90.00
#
_symmetry.space_group_name_H-M   'P 1'
#
loop_
_entity.id
_entity.type
_entity.pdbx_description
1 polymer ?
#
loop_
_entity_poly.entity_id
_entity_poly.type
_entity_poly.pdbx_seq_one_letter_code
_entity_poly.pdbx_strand_id
1 'polypeptide(L)'
;EIDAWRKRQRCLPKSPMGKALGYMNDNWAGLTAFLDDPDLPLDNNPAERALRQLVLGRKNFMFNRSVEGARVTAILYSICVSCTLCGVDPKKYLSETIMRIRNGRGFQLPYAFANEHETFNLI
;
A
#
# COMPACT_ATOMS: atom_id res chain seq x y z
N GLU A 1 9.55 -4.65 -27.76
CA GLU A 1 10.55 -5.75 -27.89
C GLU A 1 10.35 -6.89 -26.88
N ILE A 2 10.20 -6.59 -25.58
CA ILE A 2 10.00 -7.60 -24.52
C ILE A 2 8.73 -8.45 -24.74
N ASP A 3 7.62 -7.84 -25.18
CA ASP A 3 6.37 -8.58 -25.48
C ASP A 3 6.55 -9.66 -26.57
N ALA A 4 7.28 -9.31 -27.63
CA ALA A 4 7.59 -10.24 -28.71
C ALA A 4 8.62 -11.28 -28.25
N TRP A 5 9.55 -10.92 -27.37
CA TRP A 5 10.52 -11.86 -26.80
C TRP A 5 9.83 -12.91 -25.91
N ARG A 6 8.94 -12.52 -24.99
CA ARG A 6 8.25 -13.46 -24.08
C ARG A 6 7.39 -14.48 -24.83
N LYS A 7 6.71 -14.06 -25.91
CA LYS A 7 5.83 -14.92 -26.72
C LYS A 7 6.60 -15.99 -27.51
N ARG A 8 7.89 -15.77 -27.77
CA ARG A 8 8.75 -16.69 -28.52
C ARG A 8 9.48 -17.71 -27.65
N GLN A 9 9.46 -17.55 -26.32
CA GLN A 9 10.16 -18.46 -25.42
C GLN A 9 9.48 -19.83 -25.37
N ARG A 10 10.29 -20.89 -25.50
CA ARG A 10 9.85 -22.28 -25.28
C ARG A 10 10.56 -22.83 -24.06
N CYS A 11 9.80 -23.20 -23.05
CA CYS A 11 10.30 -23.76 -21.81
C CYS A 11 9.30 -24.77 -21.24
N LEU A 12 9.78 -25.67 -20.39
CA LEU A 12 8.89 -26.57 -19.66
C LEU A 12 8.06 -25.75 -18.66
N PRO A 13 6.72 -25.89 -18.60
CA PRO A 13 5.87 -25.05 -17.76
C PRO A 13 6.26 -25.04 -16.27
N LYS A 14 6.77 -26.16 -15.76
CA LYS A 14 7.17 -26.30 -14.35
C LYS A 14 8.62 -25.86 -14.07
N SER A 15 9.41 -25.56 -15.11
CA SER A 15 10.76 -25.03 -14.92
C SER A 15 10.72 -23.64 -14.27
N PRO A 16 11.78 -23.19 -13.58
CA PRO A 16 11.85 -21.83 -13.05
C PRO A 16 11.54 -20.74 -14.09
N MET A 17 12.09 -20.89 -15.31
CA MET A 17 11.80 -20.01 -16.44
C MET A 17 10.33 -20.07 -16.87
N GLY A 18 9.76 -21.27 -16.96
CA GLY A 18 8.35 -21.44 -17.31
C GLY A 18 7.39 -20.81 -16.31
N LYS A 19 7.69 -20.90 -15.02
CA LYS A 19 6.92 -20.21 -13.97
C LYS A 19 7.03 -18.69 -14.08
N ALA A 20 8.25 -18.17 -14.31
CA ALA A 20 8.47 -16.73 -14.47
C ALA A 20 7.74 -16.17 -15.72
N LEU A 21 7.80 -16.88 -16.84
CA LEU A 21 7.08 -16.53 -18.06
C LEU A 21 5.56 -16.62 -17.86
N GLY A 22 5.07 -17.64 -17.16
CA GLY A 22 3.67 -17.75 -16.79
C GLY A 22 3.20 -16.54 -15.99
N TYR A 23 3.93 -16.20 -14.91
CA TYR A 23 3.64 -15.02 -14.10
C TYR A 23 3.62 -13.72 -14.93
N MET A 24 4.64 -13.50 -15.77
CA MET A 24 4.70 -12.32 -16.62
C MET A 24 3.55 -12.29 -17.64
N ASN A 25 3.12 -13.45 -18.16
CA ASN A 25 2.00 -13.51 -19.08
C ASN A 25 0.68 -13.17 -18.41
N ASP A 26 0.43 -13.74 -17.24
CA ASP A 26 -0.80 -13.53 -16.48
C ASP A 26 -0.92 -12.08 -15.97
N ASN A 27 0.20 -11.41 -15.72
CA ASN A 27 0.25 -10.06 -15.15
C ASN A 27 0.70 -8.99 -16.16
N TRP A 28 0.78 -9.31 -17.45
CA TRP A 28 1.38 -8.42 -18.47
C TRP A 28 0.78 -7.01 -18.44
N ALA A 29 -0.55 -6.90 -18.40
CA ALA A 29 -1.25 -5.62 -18.38
C ALA A 29 -0.84 -4.76 -17.18
N GLY A 30 -0.68 -5.35 -16.00
CA GLY A 30 -0.22 -4.64 -14.80
C GLY A 30 1.26 -4.26 -14.88
N LEU A 31 2.10 -5.16 -15.41
CA LEU A 31 3.54 -4.91 -15.57
C LEU A 31 3.85 -3.82 -16.60
N THR A 32 2.94 -3.52 -17.52
CA THR A 32 3.14 -2.49 -18.55
C THR A 32 2.27 -1.25 -18.36
N ALA A 33 1.44 -1.18 -17.32
CA ALA A 33 0.48 -0.08 -17.12
C ALA A 33 1.16 1.31 -17.04
N PHE A 34 2.38 1.37 -16.51
CA PHE A 34 3.18 2.60 -16.44
C PHE A 34 3.55 3.19 -17.83
N LEU A 35 3.41 2.40 -18.91
CA LEU A 35 3.63 2.90 -20.27
C LEU A 35 2.44 3.75 -20.76
N ASP A 36 1.26 3.54 -20.18
CA ASP A 36 0.03 4.22 -20.57
C ASP A 36 -0.30 5.40 -19.64
N ASP A 37 0.22 5.40 -18.41
CA ASP A 37 -0.02 6.43 -17.38
C ASP A 37 1.30 6.86 -16.72
N PRO A 38 1.73 8.13 -16.89
CA PRO A 38 2.97 8.64 -16.32
C PRO A 38 2.94 8.80 -14.79
N ASP A 39 1.76 8.83 -14.17
CA ASP A 39 1.62 8.92 -12.71
C ASP A 39 1.84 7.55 -12.03
N LEU A 40 1.80 6.47 -12.81
CA LEU A 40 2.07 5.11 -12.34
C LEU A 40 3.58 4.84 -12.30
N PRO A 41 4.15 4.50 -11.14
CA PRO A 41 5.56 4.13 -11.05
C PRO A 41 5.84 2.81 -11.77
N LEU A 42 7.08 2.66 -12.26
CA LEU A 42 7.58 1.43 -12.91
C LEU A 42 7.47 0.19 -12.02
N ASP A 43 7.55 0.36 -10.71
CA ASP A 43 7.52 -0.71 -9.73
C ASP A 43 6.54 -0.43 -8.59
N ASN A 44 6.13 -1.50 -7.91
CA ASN A 44 5.22 -1.45 -6.77
C ASN A 44 5.96 -1.37 -5.42
N ASN A 45 7.26 -1.02 -5.42
CA ASN A 45 8.05 -0.99 -4.19
C ASN A 45 7.45 -0.07 -3.11
N PRO A 46 6.86 1.10 -3.43
CA PRO A 46 6.23 1.93 -2.41
C PRO A 46 5.10 1.20 -1.67
N ALA A 47 4.22 0.49 -2.37
CA ALA A 47 3.13 -0.24 -1.74
C ALA A 47 3.63 -1.46 -0.96
N GLU A 48 4.63 -2.19 -1.50
CA GLU A 48 5.26 -3.31 -0.78
C GLU A 48 5.93 -2.85 0.52
N ARG A 49 6.64 -1.70 0.49
CA ARG A 49 7.22 -1.09 1.69
C ARG A 49 6.15 -0.69 2.70
N ALA A 50 5.01 -0.18 2.25
CA ALA A 50 3.88 0.13 3.12
C ALA A 50 3.33 -1.14 3.81
N LEU A 51 3.17 -2.24 3.07
CA LEU A 51 2.72 -3.53 3.62
C LEU A 51 3.74 -4.17 4.57
N ARG A 52 5.03 -3.87 4.43
CA ARG A 52 6.09 -4.40 5.29
C ARG A 52 5.84 -4.10 6.78
N GLN A 53 5.25 -2.94 7.09
CA GLN A 53 4.92 -2.57 8.47
C GLN A 53 3.88 -3.51 9.10
N LEU A 54 2.88 -3.94 8.31
CA LEU A 54 1.90 -4.93 8.75
C LEU A 54 2.56 -6.29 9.00
N VAL A 55 3.46 -6.71 8.11
CA VAL A 55 4.18 -7.99 8.25
C VAL A 55 5.07 -7.99 9.49
N LEU A 56 5.80 -6.90 9.74
CA LEU A 56 6.61 -6.74 10.95
C LEU A 56 5.75 -6.70 12.21
N GLY A 57 4.56 -6.09 12.14
CA GLY A 57 3.59 -6.06 13.24
C GLY A 57 3.20 -7.43 13.78
N ARG A 58 3.23 -8.48 12.95
CA ARG A 58 2.98 -9.88 13.38
C ARG A 58 3.97 -10.40 14.43
N LYS A 59 5.11 -9.72 14.62
CA LYS A 59 6.02 -10.01 15.74
C LYS A 59 5.57 -9.39 17.05
N ASN A 60 4.73 -8.35 17.00
CA ASN A 60 4.23 -7.59 18.15
C ASN A 60 2.84 -8.08 18.62
N PHE A 61 2.07 -8.72 17.75
CA PHE A 61 0.80 -9.37 18.08
C PHE A 61 0.73 -10.75 17.42
N MET A 62 0.26 -11.77 18.15
CA MET A 62 0.33 -13.15 17.66
C MET A 62 -0.62 -13.40 16.47
N PHE A 63 -1.87 -12.91 16.52
CA PHE A 63 -2.88 -13.13 15.46
C PHE A 63 -4.16 -12.34 15.74
N ASN A 64 -4.98 -12.16 14.70
CA ASN A 64 -6.37 -11.75 14.86
C ASN A 64 -7.22 -12.99 15.17
N ARG A 65 -7.99 -12.97 16.26
CA ARG A 65 -8.83 -14.12 16.68
C ARG A 65 -10.11 -14.28 15.84
N SER A 66 -10.52 -13.25 15.09
CA SER A 66 -11.70 -13.26 14.23
C SER A 66 -11.47 -12.48 12.93
N VAL A 67 -12.35 -12.69 11.94
CA VAL A 67 -12.35 -11.95 10.67
C VAL A 67 -12.62 -10.47 10.91
N GLU A 68 -13.53 -10.16 11.84
CA GLU A 68 -13.84 -8.80 12.27
C GLU A 68 -12.62 -8.12 12.88
N GLY A 69 -11.88 -8.81 13.75
CA GLY A 69 -10.62 -8.31 14.31
C GLY A 69 -9.59 -8.05 13.22
N ALA A 70 -9.47 -8.93 12.23
CA ALA A 70 -8.59 -8.72 11.09
C ALA A 70 -8.98 -7.50 10.25
N ARG A 71 -10.29 -7.27 10.04
CA ARG A 71 -10.80 -6.10 9.34
C ARG A 71 -10.50 -4.82 10.11
N VAL A 72 -10.71 -4.79 11.42
CA VAL A 72 -10.37 -3.62 12.27
C VAL A 72 -8.89 -3.32 12.21
N THR A 73 -8.04 -4.35 12.33
CA THR A 73 -6.58 -4.21 12.21
C THR A 73 -6.20 -3.62 10.84
N ALA A 74 -6.79 -4.12 9.75
CA ALA A 74 -6.54 -3.59 8.41
C ALA A 74 -6.91 -2.10 8.29
N ILE A 75 -8.06 -1.69 8.85
CA ILE A 75 -8.49 -0.28 8.86
C ILE A 75 -7.49 0.59 9.62
N LEU A 76 -7.07 0.17 10.82
CA LEU A 76 -6.11 0.92 11.63
C LEU A 76 -4.77 1.09 10.92
N TYR A 77 -4.25 0.03 10.30
CA TYR A 77 -3.02 0.10 9.52
C TYR A 77 -3.15 1.03 8.32
N SER A 78 -4.27 0.97 7.59
CA SER A 78 -4.53 1.88 6.47
C SER A 78 -4.52 3.35 6.90
N ILE A 79 -5.13 3.67 8.06
CA ILE A 79 -5.11 5.03 8.61
C ILE A 79 -3.68 5.46 8.95
N CYS A 80 -2.93 4.62 9.67
CA CYS A 80 -1.56 4.94 10.07
C CYS A 80 -0.63 5.14 8.86
N VAL A 81 -0.69 4.25 7.88
CA VAL A 81 0.10 4.37 6.64
C VAL A 81 -0.29 5.63 5.88
N SER A 82 -1.59 5.95 5.79
CA SER A 82 -2.04 7.18 5.12
C SER A 82 -1.50 8.44 5.81
N CYS A 83 -1.45 8.46 7.14
CA CYS A 83 -0.83 9.55 7.89
C CYS A 83 0.66 9.69 7.55
N THR A 84 1.40 8.58 7.56
CA THR A 84 2.83 8.56 7.19
C THR A 84 3.05 9.07 5.77
N LEU A 85 2.23 8.66 4.80
CA LEU A 85 2.31 9.12 3.41
C LEU A 85 2.02 10.63 3.26
N CYS A 86 1.21 11.19 4.17
CA CYS A 86 0.91 12.63 4.20
C CYS A 86 1.89 13.44 5.07
N GLY A 87 2.96 12.84 5.60
CA GLY A 87 3.89 13.53 6.51
C GLY A 87 3.31 13.85 7.89
N VAL A 88 2.24 13.15 8.30
CA VAL A 88 1.51 13.39 9.55
C VAL A 88 1.86 12.31 10.57
N ASP A 89 2.16 12.71 11.82
CA ASP A 89 2.27 11.76 12.94
C ASP A 89 0.92 11.05 13.17
N PRO A 90 0.84 9.71 13.00
CA PRO A 90 -0.40 8.97 13.18
C PRO A 90 -1.00 9.12 14.58
N LYS A 91 -0.17 9.25 15.62
CA LYS A 91 -0.64 9.39 17.00
C LYS A 91 -1.33 10.72 17.21
N LYS A 92 -0.72 11.81 16.75
CA LYS A 92 -1.33 13.15 16.75
C LYS A 92 -2.66 13.15 16.00
N TYR A 93 -2.66 12.64 14.76
CA TYR A 93 -3.86 12.59 13.93
C TYR A 93 -5.02 11.84 14.60
N LEU A 94 -4.76 10.64 15.15
CA LEU A 94 -5.80 9.84 15.81
C LEU A 94 -6.34 10.56 17.05
N SER A 95 -5.46 11.14 17.85
CA SER A 95 -5.84 11.84 19.09
C SER A 95 -6.73 13.04 18.79
N GLU A 96 -6.36 13.85 17.81
CA GLU A 96 -7.15 15.00 17.40
C GLU A 96 -8.46 14.60 16.73
N THR A 97 -8.43 13.58 15.86
CA THR A 97 -9.65 13.05 15.21
C THR A 97 -10.67 12.57 16.24
N ILE A 98 -10.24 11.84 17.27
CA ILE A 98 -11.13 11.39 18.36
C ILE A 98 -11.73 12.60 19.08
N MET A 99 -10.93 13.62 19.39
CA MET A 99 -11.43 14.84 20.04
C MET A 99 -12.41 15.62 19.15
N ARG A 100 -12.17 15.70 17.84
CA ARG A 100 -13.08 16.34 16.90
C ARG A 100 -14.42 15.62 16.82
N ILE A 101 -14.41 14.29 16.71
CA ILE A 101 -15.62 13.46 16.69
C ILE A 101 -16.40 13.65 17.99
N ARG A 102 -15.72 13.58 19.14
CA ARG A 102 -16.33 13.81 20.46
C ARG A 102 -17.01 15.19 20.56
N ASN A 103 -16.42 16.21 19.93
CA ASN A 103 -16.93 17.58 19.92
C ASN A 103 -17.95 17.84 18.79
N GLY A 104 -18.42 16.82 18.07
CA GLY A 104 -19.42 16.95 17.00
C GLY A 104 -18.89 17.59 15.71
N ARG A 105 -17.57 17.70 15.53
CA ARG A 105 -16.92 18.32 14.36
C ARG A 105 -16.58 17.33 13.23
N GLY A 106 -16.99 16.07 13.38
CA GLY A 106 -16.67 14.99 12.43
C GLY A 106 -15.18 14.61 12.43
N PHE A 107 -14.75 13.95 11.34
CA PHE A 107 -13.36 13.59 11.10
C PHE A 107 -12.80 14.34 9.89
N GLN A 108 -11.47 14.42 9.80
CA GLN A 108 -10.76 14.89 8.61
C GLN A 108 -9.95 13.73 8.05
N LEU A 109 -9.64 13.76 6.76
CA LEU A 109 -8.72 12.81 6.16
C LEU A 109 -7.27 13.22 6.46
N PRO A 110 -6.30 12.27 6.46
CA PRO A 110 -4.89 12.59 6.76
C PRO A 110 -4.30 13.69 5.86
N TYR A 111 -4.68 13.70 4.58
CA TYR A 111 -4.25 14.76 3.64
C TYR A 111 -4.81 16.15 4.02
N ALA A 112 -6.09 16.22 4.39
CA ALA A 112 -6.69 17.49 4.82
C ALA A 112 -6.07 17.99 6.13
N PHE A 113 -5.77 17.06 7.05
CA PHE A 113 -5.06 17.34 8.29
C PHE A 113 -3.64 17.88 8.02
N ALA A 114 -2.92 17.30 7.06
CA ALA A 114 -1.58 17.76 6.70
C ALA A 114 -1.58 19.23 6.21
N ASN A 115 -2.57 19.60 5.39
CA ASN A 115 -2.72 20.95 4.85
C ASN A 115 -2.98 22.00 5.94
N GLU A 116 -3.76 21.66 6.97
CA GLU A 116 -4.11 22.59 8.06
C GLU A 116 -2.97 22.82 9.06
N HIS A 117 -2.01 21.89 9.14
CA HIS A 117 -0.94 21.91 10.12
C HIS A 117 0.45 22.23 9.53
N GLU A 118 0.52 22.72 8.28
CA GLU A 118 1.76 23.06 7.56
C GLU A 118 2.85 21.96 7.68
N THR A 119 2.47 20.68 7.69
CA THR A 119 3.43 19.57 7.75
C THR A 119 4.09 19.29 6.40
N PHE A 120 4.06 20.25 5.46
CA PHE A 120 4.72 20.20 4.15
C PHE A 120 6.22 20.49 4.19
N ASN A 121 6.85 20.40 5.36
CA ASN A 121 8.30 20.45 5.47
C ASN A 121 8.83 19.04 5.73
N LEU A 122 9.67 18.55 4.80
CA LEU A 122 10.47 17.31 4.79
C LEU A 122 9.90 16.16 3.94
N ILE A 123 10.01 16.32 2.62
CA ILE A 123 10.62 15.29 1.77
C ILE A 123 11.85 15.91 1.11
#